data_AF-A0A520X3E0-F1
#
_entry.id   AF-A0A520X3E0-F1
#
_cell.length_a   1.000
_cell.length_b   1.000
_cell.length_c   1.000
_cell.angle_alpha   90.00
_cell.angle_beta   90.00
_cell.angle_gamma   90.00
#
_symmetry.space_group_name_H-M   'P 1'
#
loop_
_entity.id
_entity.type
_entity.pdbx_description
1 polymer ?
#
loop_
_entity_poly.entity_id
_entity_poly.type
_entity_poly.pdbx_seq_one_letter_code
_entity_poly.pdbx_strand_id
1 'polypeptide(L)'
;MIIVTVALSIMLQQATAPSDLPPTPPAVSEAVPSDLKRIFVADSSEALRVEVEHPLQQICIRKPVLGSRVKAQTVCQDQTSWKAYQLARDADADEWANVAKGINIE
;
A
#
# COMPACT_ATOMS: atom_id res chain seq x y z
N MET A 1 -49.57 15.14 -35.89
CA MET A 1 -50.73 15.58 -35.09
C MET A 1 -50.70 14.85 -33.76
N ILE A 2 -51.07 15.60 -32.72
CA ILE A 2 -50.88 15.35 -31.28
C ILE A 2 -52.06 14.56 -30.72
N ILE A 3 -51.85 13.64 -29.76
CA ILE A 3 -52.64 13.56 -28.52
C ILE A 3 -51.72 13.19 -27.34
N VAL A 4 -51.81 13.99 -26.28
CA VAL A 4 -51.19 13.91 -24.96
C VAL A 4 -52.26 13.47 -23.94
N THR A 5 -51.90 12.66 -22.94
CA THR A 5 -52.43 12.57 -21.55
C THR A 5 -51.68 11.44 -20.81
N VAL A 6 -50.80 11.64 -19.81
CA VAL A 6 -50.96 12.02 -18.37
C VAL A 6 -51.83 11.06 -17.53
N ALA A 7 -51.18 10.35 -16.57
CA ALA A 7 -51.64 9.97 -15.21
C ALA A 7 -50.56 9.02 -14.60
N LEU A 8 -49.71 9.38 -13.63
CA LEU A 8 -49.86 9.77 -12.23
C LEU A 8 -50.47 8.70 -11.29
N SER A 9 -49.65 8.27 -10.31
CA SER A 9 -49.93 7.51 -9.06
C SER A 9 -50.00 5.98 -9.23
N ILE A 10 -49.34 5.16 -8.40
CA ILE A 10 -49.63 4.96 -6.96
C ILE A 10 -48.36 4.46 -6.22
N MET A 11 -48.21 4.98 -5.01
CA MET A 11 -47.29 4.60 -3.95
C MET A 11 -47.35 3.09 -3.64
N LEU A 12 -46.21 2.39 -3.65
CA LEU A 12 -46.07 1.16 -2.88
C LEU A 12 -45.17 1.46 -1.67
N GLN A 13 -45.82 1.82 -0.57
CA GLN A 13 -45.24 1.78 0.76
C GLN A 13 -44.93 0.32 1.10
N GLN A 14 -43.72 -0.15 0.81
CA GLN A 14 -43.19 -1.34 1.47
C GLN A 14 -42.57 -0.92 2.80
N ALA A 15 -43.40 -0.92 3.84
CA ALA A 15 -42.95 -1.05 5.21
C ALA A 15 -42.17 -2.36 5.34
N THR A 16 -40.85 -2.28 5.24
CA THR A 16 -39.94 -3.38 5.54
C THR A 16 -39.50 -3.25 7.00
N ALA A 17 -39.81 -4.29 7.76
CA ALA A 17 -39.61 -4.36 9.21
C ALA A 17 -38.12 -4.19 9.60
N PRO A 18 -37.82 -3.61 10.77
CA PRO A 18 -36.46 -3.32 11.20
C PRO A 18 -35.90 -4.49 12.03
N SER A 19 -35.46 -5.60 11.41
CA SER A 19 -34.61 -6.62 12.08
C SER A 19 -34.28 -7.78 11.16
N ASP A 20 -33.42 -7.58 10.15
CA ASP A 20 -32.75 -8.71 9.48
C ASP A 20 -31.43 -8.29 8.81
N LEU A 21 -30.75 -7.28 9.38
CA LEU A 21 -29.36 -7.03 8.99
C LEU A 21 -28.49 -8.09 9.68
N PRO A 22 -27.62 -8.81 8.94
CA PRO A 22 -26.65 -9.72 9.55
C PRO A 22 -25.82 -8.94 10.57
N PRO A 23 -25.39 -9.57 11.69
CA PRO A 23 -24.64 -8.87 12.71
C PRO A 23 -23.46 -8.16 12.06
N THR A 24 -23.40 -6.84 12.24
CA THR A 24 -22.29 -6.02 11.78
C THR A 24 -21.00 -6.70 12.26
N PRO A 25 -20.05 -7.04 11.37
CA PRO A 25 -18.79 -7.62 11.80
C PRO A 25 -18.18 -6.70 12.87
N PRO A 26 -17.52 -7.27 13.90
CA PRO A 26 -16.92 -6.46 14.95
C PRO A 26 -16.08 -5.38 14.29
N ALA A 27 -16.25 -4.14 14.75
CA ALA A 27 -15.45 -3.02 14.27
C ALA A 27 -13.99 -3.44 14.40
N VAL A 28 -13.35 -3.72 13.27
CA VAL A 28 -11.90 -3.90 13.23
C VAL A 28 -11.39 -2.56 13.71
N SER A 29 -10.87 -2.52 14.93
CA SER A 29 -10.18 -1.35 15.43
C SER A 29 -9.02 -1.13 14.48
N GLU A 30 -9.21 -0.23 13.50
CA GLU A 30 -8.15 0.21 12.60
C GLU A 30 -7.03 0.71 13.49
N ALA A 31 -5.98 -0.11 13.63
CA ALA A 31 -4.83 0.28 14.41
C ALA A 31 -4.28 1.56 13.78
N VAL A 32 -4.32 2.65 14.55
CA VAL A 32 -3.84 3.94 14.07
C VAL A 32 -2.33 3.78 13.80
N PRO A 33 -1.83 4.07 12.58
CA PRO A 33 -0.43 3.82 12.21
C PRO A 33 0.60 4.51 13.12
N SER A 34 0.19 5.55 13.86
CA SER A 34 1.02 6.27 14.83
C SER A 34 1.34 5.46 16.09
N ASP A 35 0.47 4.53 16.45
CA ASP A 35 0.53 3.82 17.72
C ASP A 35 1.34 2.52 17.61
N LEU A 36 1.64 2.11 16.37
CA LEU A 36 2.44 0.94 16.05
C LEU A 36 3.94 1.25 16.20
N LYS A 37 4.67 0.34 16.85
CA LYS A 37 6.11 0.46 17.05
C LYS A 37 6.84 0.44 15.70
N ARG A 38 7.67 1.45 15.44
CA ARG A 38 8.54 1.45 14.24
C ARG A 38 9.69 0.46 14.40
N ILE A 39 9.98 -0.28 13.34
CA ILE A 39 11.09 -1.22 13.28
C ILE A 39 12.25 -0.55 12.55
N PHE A 40 13.45 -0.60 13.11
CA PHE A 40 14.65 -0.05 12.46
C PHE A 40 15.56 -1.17 12.00
N VAL A 41 15.97 -1.15 10.74
CA VAL A 41 16.85 -2.15 10.12
C VAL A 41 18.00 -1.49 9.36
N ALA A 42 19.04 -2.26 9.06
CA ALA A 42 20.25 -1.73 8.42
C ALA A 42 20.04 -1.47 6.92
N ASP A 43 19.36 -2.36 6.22
CA ASP A 43 19.19 -2.29 4.77
C ASP A 43 17.84 -2.84 4.25
N SER A 44 17.63 -2.72 2.94
CA SER A 44 16.37 -3.13 2.31
C SER A 44 16.20 -4.65 2.26
N SER A 45 17.28 -5.43 2.34
CA SER A 45 17.20 -6.90 2.36
C SER A 45 16.72 -7.39 3.72
N GLU A 46 17.19 -6.76 4.81
CA GLU A 46 16.66 -7.01 6.16
C GLU A 46 15.20 -6.60 6.27
N ALA A 47 14.81 -5.47 5.67
CA ALA A 47 13.41 -5.02 5.67
C ALA A 47 12.42 -6.05 5.10
N LEU A 48 12.86 -6.92 4.18
CA LEU A 48 12.03 -7.98 3.60
C LEU A 48 11.86 -9.21 4.50
N ARG A 49 12.85 -9.45 5.38
CA ARG A 49 12.88 -10.62 6.27
C ARG A 49 12.27 -10.37 7.63
N VAL A 50 12.08 -9.10 7.99
CA VAL A 50 11.40 -8.72 9.23
C VAL A 50 9.98 -9.28 9.23
N GLU A 51 9.66 -10.03 10.27
CA GLU A 51 8.30 -10.42 10.60
C GLU A 51 7.59 -9.25 11.24
N VAL A 52 6.41 -8.93 10.73
CA VAL A 52 5.66 -7.73 11.08
C VAL A 52 4.37 -8.16 11.73
N GLU A 53 4.09 -7.65 12.93
CA GLU A 53 2.89 -8.02 13.68
C GLU A 53 1.63 -7.41 13.04
N HIS A 54 1.77 -6.25 12.40
CA HIS A 54 0.68 -5.52 11.76
C HIS A 54 1.08 -5.00 10.37
N PRO A 55 0.23 -5.11 9.34
CA PRO A 55 0.58 -4.69 7.97
C PRO A 55 0.92 -3.20 7.84
N LEU A 56 0.34 -2.34 8.70
CA LEU A 56 0.62 -0.89 8.73
C LEU A 56 1.85 -0.50 9.55
N GLN A 57 2.53 -1.46 10.16
CA GLN A 57 3.73 -1.19 10.96
C GLN A 57 4.88 -0.77 10.05
N GLN A 58 5.51 0.35 10.37
CA GLN A 58 6.55 0.94 9.55
C GLN A 58 7.92 0.33 9.84
N ILE A 59 8.63 -0.02 8.78
CA ILE A 59 10.03 -0.44 8.77
C ILE A 59 10.85 0.72 8.23
N CYS A 60 11.86 1.13 8.99
CA CYS A 60 12.67 2.31 8.76
C CYS A 60 14.13 1.93 8.51
N ILE A 61 14.72 2.51 7.48
CA ILE A 61 16.16 2.39 7.16
C ILE A 61 16.80 3.76 7.26
N ARG A 62 18.01 3.80 7.83
CA ARG A 62 18.82 5.01 7.91
C ARG A 62 19.93 4.98 6.85
N LYS A 63 19.82 5.83 5.83
CA LYS A 63 20.80 5.93 4.75
C LYS A 63 21.66 7.18 4.90
N PRO A 64 22.99 7.11 4.71
CA PRO A 64 23.82 8.31 4.68
C PRO A 64 23.42 9.19 3.48
N VAL A 65 23.45 10.51 3.66
CA VAL A 65 23.19 11.46 2.57
C VAL A 65 24.45 11.59 1.73
N LEU A 66 24.33 11.40 0.41
CA LEU A 66 25.46 11.52 -0.52
C LEU A 66 26.13 12.89 -0.38
N GLY A 67 27.47 12.89 -0.30
CA GLY A 67 28.26 14.11 -0.09
C GLY A 67 28.32 14.60 1.37
N SER A 68 27.62 13.97 2.31
CA SER A 68 27.70 14.31 3.74
C SER A 68 28.32 13.17 4.56
N ARG A 69 29.23 13.51 5.48
CA ARG A 69 29.84 12.56 6.42
C ARG A 69 29.05 12.36 7.71
N VAL A 70 28.07 13.25 7.97
CA VAL A 70 27.37 13.31 9.27
C VAL A 70 25.85 13.24 9.12
N LYS A 71 25.31 13.62 7.96
CA LYS A 71 23.87 13.58 7.73
C LYS A 71 23.44 12.21 7.24
N ALA A 72 22.35 11.73 7.83
CA ALA A 72 21.66 10.53 7.39
C ALA A 72 20.17 10.84 7.26
N GLN A 73 19.55 10.27 6.24
CA GLN A 73 18.12 10.32 5.99
C GLN A 73 17.49 9.02 6.47
N THR A 74 16.37 9.13 7.18
CA THR A 74 15.56 7.97 7.56
C THR A 74 14.40 7.85 6.57
N VAL A 75 14.23 6.66 6.01
CA VAL A 75 13.11 6.33 5.12
C VAL A 75 12.30 5.23 5.80
N CYS A 76 11.03 5.50 6.07
CA CYS A 76 10.10 4.56 6.70
C CYS A 76 9.00 4.18 5.71
N GLN A 77 8.77 2.89 5.53
CA GLN A 77 7.72 2.36 4.68
C GLN A 77 7.12 1.09 5.29
N ASP A 78 5.95 0.67 4.83
CA ASP A 78 5.36 -0.62 5.20
C ASP A 78 6.08 -1.78 4.49
N GLN A 79 5.78 -3.01 4.90
CA GLN A 79 6.42 -4.20 4.34
C GLN A 79 6.15 -4.37 2.84
N THR A 80 4.96 -3.98 2.37
CA THR A 80 4.58 -4.12 0.96
C THR A 80 5.39 -3.18 0.09
N SER A 81 5.56 -1.93 0.51
CA SER A 81 6.38 -0.97 -0.22
C SER A 81 7.85 -1.37 -0.27
N TRP A 82 8.39 -1.97 0.80
CA TRP A 82 9.76 -2.51 0.76
C TRP A 82 9.93 -3.66 -0.24
N LYS A 83 8.94 -4.54 -0.36
CA LYS A 83 8.92 -5.60 -1.39
C LYS A 83 8.89 -5.01 -2.80
N ALA A 84 8.02 -4.04 -3.03
CA ALA A 84 7.94 -3.35 -4.33
C ALA A 84 9.26 -2.61 -4.67
N TYR A 85 9.87 -1.98 -3.67
CA TYR A 85 11.17 -1.32 -3.83
C TYR A 85 12.26 -2.30 -4.23
N GLN A 86 12.33 -3.47 -3.59
CA GLN A 86 13.32 -4.48 -3.95
C GLN A 86 13.07 -5.02 -5.37
N LEU A 87 11.82 -5.31 -5.71
CA LEU A 87 11.46 -5.76 -7.05
C LEU A 87 11.88 -4.75 -8.13
N ALA A 88 11.66 -3.45 -7.88
CA ALA A 88 12.10 -2.40 -8.79
C ALA A 88 13.63 -2.37 -8.93
N ARG A 89 14.37 -2.53 -7.82
CA ARG A 89 15.84 -2.59 -7.86
C ARG A 89 16.38 -3.80 -8.61
N ASP A 90 15.74 -4.95 -8.45
CA ASP A 90 16.14 -6.18 -9.12
C ASP A 90 15.86 -6.05 -10.63
N ALA A 91 14.70 -5.51 -11.02
CA ALA A 91 14.38 -5.20 -12.41
C ALA A 91 15.37 -4.20 -13.03
N ASP A 92 15.69 -3.10 -12.32
CA ASP A 92 16.71 -2.15 -12.78
C ASP A 92 18.05 -2.87 -12.99
N ALA A 93 18.49 -3.68 -12.02
CA ALA A 93 19.75 -4.40 -12.11
C ALA A 93 19.80 -5.34 -13.34
N ASP A 94 18.70 -6.05 -13.63
CA ASP A 94 18.59 -6.95 -14.77
C ASP A 94 18.68 -6.18 -16.11
N GLU A 95 18.02 -5.03 -16.23
CA GLU A 95 18.11 -4.18 -17.43
C GLU A 95 19.57 -3.74 -17.67
N TRP A 96 20.24 -3.22 -16.64
CA TRP A 96 21.62 -2.75 -16.77
C TRP A 96 22.64 -3.87 -17.00
N ALA A 97 22.42 -5.06 -16.42
CA ALA A 97 23.27 -6.21 -16.64
C ALA A 97 23.22 -6.71 -18.10
N ASN A 98 22.05 -6.59 -18.74
CA ASN A 98 21.85 -7.03 -20.12
C ASN A 98 22.33 -5.99 -21.15
N VAL A 99 22.29 -4.70 -20.84
CA VAL A 99 22.85 -3.64 -21.71
C VAL A 99 24.37 -3.80 -21.88
N ALA A 100 25.10 -4.20 -20.85
CA ALA A 100 26.55 -4.39 -20.94
C ALA A 100 26.98 -5.56 -21.85
N LYS A 101 26.11 -6.56 -22.06
CA LYS A 101 26.39 -7.68 -22.99
C LYS A 101 26.10 -7.36 -24.45
N GLY A 102 25.28 -6.34 -24.74
CA GLY A 102 24.93 -5.93 -26.10
C GLY A 102 25.94 -4.99 -26.76
N ILE A 103 26.86 -4.39 -25.99
CA ILE A 103 27.91 -3.50 -26.48
C ILE A 103 29.23 -4.30 -26.60
N ASN A 104 29.21 -5.40 -27.35
CA ASN A 104 30.40 -5.89 -28.02
C ASN A 104 30.30 -5.39 -29.47
N ILE A 105 30.80 -4.17 -29.67
CA ILE A 105 31.06 -3.63 -31.01
C ILE A 105 32.49 -4.07 -31.32
N GLU A 106 32.64 -5.25 -31.93
CA GLU A 106 33.82 -5.56 -32.74
C GLU A 106 33.71 -4.83 -34.09
#